data_AF-A0AAV1HC30-F1
#
_entry.id   AF-A0AAV1HC30-F1
#
_cell.length_a   1.000
_cell.length_b   1.000
_cell.length_c   1.000
_cell.angle_alpha   90.00
_cell.angle_beta   90.00
_cell.angle_gamma   90.00
#
_symmetry.space_group_name_H-M   'P 1'
#
loop_
_entity.id
_entity.type
_entity.pdbx_description
1 polymer ?
#
loop_
_entity_poly.entity_id
_entity_poly.type
_entity_poly.pdbx_seq_one_letter_code
_entity_poly.pdbx_strand_id
1 'polypeptide(L)'
;MAELFAVVKTLQALEKAYIKDCVTPNEYTASCSRLLVQYKAAFKQVQGSDVGSIDDFCRKYRLDCPLAMERIKEDRPITIKDDKGNLNRCIADIVSLFITVMDKLRLEIRAMDEIQPDLRELMETMNRMSNMPPDSEAKDKVSLWLTTLSSMSASDELDDNQVRQMLFDLESAYNAFNRFLHSS
;
A
#
# COMPACT_ATOMS: atom_id res chain seq x y z
N MET A 1 5.62 -23.99 19.10
CA MET A 1 4.44 -24.83 18.80
C MET A 1 3.25 -24.52 19.72
N ALA A 2 3.39 -24.63 21.05
CA ALA A 2 2.29 -24.33 21.99
C ALA A 2 1.78 -22.88 21.88
N GLU A 3 2.68 -21.91 21.70
CA GLU A 3 2.34 -20.50 21.54
C GLU A 3 1.46 -20.25 20.30
N LEU A 4 1.85 -20.78 19.14
CA LEU A 4 1.08 -20.66 17.90
C LEU A 4 -0.32 -21.28 18.05
N PHE A 5 -0.42 -22.44 18.71
CA PHE A 5 -1.68 -23.09 19.00
C PHE A 5 -2.59 -22.21 19.87
N ALA A 6 -2.04 -21.64 20.95
CA ALA A 6 -2.77 -20.77 21.86
C ALA A 6 -3.26 -19.50 21.17
N VAL A 7 -2.42 -18.85 20.37
CA VAL A 7 -2.79 -17.64 19.63
C VAL A 7 -3.92 -17.92 18.64
N VAL A 8 -3.83 -19.00 17.83
CA VAL A 8 -4.87 -19.36 16.86
C VAL A 8 -6.21 -19.67 17.54
N LYS A 9 -6.19 -20.42 18.66
CA LYS A 9 -7.40 -20.70 19.45
C LYS A 9 -8.00 -19.43 20.07
N THR A 10 -7.15 -18.53 20.55
CA THR A 10 -7.59 -17.25 21.13
C THR A 10 -8.21 -16.36 20.07
N LEU A 11 -7.62 -16.29 18.87
CA LEU A 11 -8.17 -15.57 17.74
C LEU A 11 -9.54 -16.15 17.34
N GLN A 12 -9.68 -17.47 17.27
CA GLN A 12 -10.97 -18.13 17.00
C GLN A 12 -12.04 -17.77 18.04
N ALA A 13 -11.66 -17.70 19.32
CA ALA A 13 -12.56 -17.31 20.40
C ALA A 13 -12.96 -15.84 20.29
N LEU A 14 -12.02 -14.95 19.96
CA LEU A 14 -12.27 -13.53 19.74
C LEU A 14 -13.24 -13.29 18.58
N GLU A 15 -13.05 -13.96 17.44
CA GLU A 15 -13.98 -13.87 16.30
C GLU A 15 -15.39 -14.29 16.70
N LYS A 16 -15.53 -15.41 17.42
CA LYS A 16 -16.85 -15.87 17.92
C LYS A 16 -17.48 -14.88 18.90
N ALA A 17 -16.68 -14.27 19.77
CA ALA A 17 -17.18 -13.32 20.75
C ALA A 17 -17.67 -12.04 20.06
N TYR A 18 -16.96 -11.57 19.04
CA TYR A 18 -17.38 -10.41 18.25
C TYR A 18 -18.64 -10.68 17.43
N ILE A 19 -18.75 -11.82 16.75
CA ILE A 19 -19.97 -12.23 16.00
C ILE A 19 -21.20 -12.32 16.91
N LYS A 20 -21.00 -12.62 18.20
CA LYS A 20 -22.05 -12.72 19.21
C LYS A 20 -22.27 -11.41 19.99
N ASP A 21 -21.73 -10.29 19.51
CA ASP A 21 -21.81 -8.97 20.14
C ASP A 21 -21.34 -8.94 21.61
N CYS A 22 -20.45 -9.86 22.01
CA CYS A 22 -19.91 -9.94 23.37
C CYS A 22 -18.72 -9.00 23.60
N VAL A 23 -18.20 -8.38 22.54
CA VAL A 23 -17.04 -7.48 22.57
C VAL A 23 -17.32 -6.29 21.66
N THR A 24 -16.98 -5.09 22.09
CA THR A 24 -17.19 -3.89 21.26
C THR A 24 -16.24 -3.85 20.05
N PRO A 25 -16.59 -3.13 18.96
CA PRO A 25 -15.72 -2.99 17.80
C PRO A 25 -14.31 -2.49 18.12
N ASN A 26 -14.17 -1.56 19.07
CA ASN A 26 -12.88 -1.00 19.45
C ASN A 26 -12.01 -2.03 20.19
N GLU A 27 -12.58 -2.73 21.17
CA GLU A 27 -11.87 -3.79 21.92
C GLU A 27 -11.50 -4.96 21.02
N TYR A 28 -12.39 -5.33 20.11
CA TYR A 28 -12.12 -6.35 19.09
C TYR A 28 -10.95 -5.94 18.20
N THR A 29 -10.98 -4.72 17.65
CA THR A 29 -9.94 -4.21 16.75
C THR A 29 -8.57 -4.25 17.42
N ALA A 30 -8.48 -3.72 18.65
CA ALA A 30 -7.23 -3.69 19.40
C ALA A 30 -6.72 -5.10 19.74
N SER A 31 -7.62 -6.01 20.14
CA SER A 31 -7.23 -7.39 20.50
C SER A 31 -6.87 -8.23 19.28
N CYS A 32 -7.62 -8.10 18.19
CA CYS A 32 -7.35 -8.81 16.94
C CYS A 32 -6.02 -8.38 16.33
N SER A 33 -5.72 -7.07 16.28
CA SER A 33 -4.42 -6.57 15.80
C SER A 33 -3.25 -7.11 16.63
N ARG A 34 -3.37 -7.15 17.96
CA ARG A 34 -2.33 -7.75 18.83
C ARG A 34 -2.16 -9.25 18.57
N LEU A 35 -3.24 -10.00 18.46
CA LEU A 35 -3.20 -11.44 18.20
C LEU A 35 -2.59 -11.76 16.83
N LEU A 36 -2.84 -10.95 15.80
CA LEU A 36 -2.23 -11.13 14.48
C LEU A 36 -0.71 -10.88 14.51
N VAL A 37 -0.25 -9.89 15.27
CA VAL A 37 1.20 -9.67 15.50
C VAL A 37 1.83 -10.85 16.24
N GLN A 38 1.18 -11.33 17.32
CA GLN A 38 1.63 -12.49 18.07
C GLN A 38 1.66 -13.76 17.18
N TYR A 39 0.65 -13.94 16.33
CA TYR A 39 0.59 -15.02 15.36
C TYR A 39 1.82 -15.01 14.44
N LYS A 40 2.16 -13.86 13.84
CA LYS A 40 3.33 -13.73 12.97
C LYS A 40 4.63 -14.09 13.69
N ALA A 41 4.79 -13.61 14.93
CA ALA A 41 5.96 -13.92 15.74
C ALA A 41 6.05 -15.42 16.08
N ALA A 42 4.95 -16.01 16.53
CA ALA A 42 4.86 -17.43 16.87
C ALA A 42 5.02 -18.34 15.64
N PHE A 43 4.50 -17.93 14.48
CA PHE A 43 4.62 -18.66 13.23
C PHE A 43 6.07 -18.70 12.74
N LYS A 44 6.78 -17.56 12.75
CA LYS A 44 8.22 -17.50 12.40
C LYS A 44 9.08 -18.43 13.25
N GLN A 45 8.76 -18.60 14.53
CA GLN A 45 9.52 -19.50 15.43
C GLN A 45 9.32 -20.98 15.11
N VAL A 46 8.24 -21.35 14.43
CA VAL A 46 7.95 -22.75 14.07
C VAL A 46 8.21 -23.06 12.61
N GLN A 47 8.37 -22.02 11.79
CA GLN A 47 8.70 -22.10 10.37
C GLN A 47 10.11 -22.71 10.21
N GLY A 48 10.20 -23.84 9.49
CA GLY A 48 11.46 -24.54 9.23
C GLY A 48 11.63 -25.90 9.91
N SER A 49 10.70 -26.33 10.77
CA SER A 49 10.84 -27.62 11.49
C SER A 49 9.88 -28.73 11.06
N ASP A 50 8.77 -28.42 10.37
CA ASP A 50 7.75 -29.38 9.84
C ASP A 50 6.47 -28.69 9.30
N VAL A 51 6.37 -27.37 9.42
CA VAL A 51 5.17 -26.57 9.13
C VAL A 51 5.55 -25.53 8.07
N GLY A 52 5.13 -25.75 6.83
CA GLY A 52 5.35 -24.81 5.72
C GLY A 52 4.30 -23.71 5.67
N SER A 53 3.07 -24.03 6.06
CA SER A 53 1.93 -23.11 6.10
C SER A 53 1.12 -23.26 7.39
N ILE A 54 0.29 -22.26 7.68
CA ILE A 54 -0.66 -22.32 8.79
C ILE A 54 -1.70 -23.44 8.59
N ASP A 55 -2.06 -23.76 7.35
CA ASP A 55 -2.93 -24.90 7.03
C ASP A 55 -2.29 -26.24 7.43
N ASP A 56 -0.98 -26.40 7.23
CA ASP A 56 -0.27 -27.60 7.65
C ASP A 56 -0.25 -27.74 9.16
N PHE A 57 -0.06 -26.63 9.88
CA PHE A 57 -0.16 -26.60 11.33
C PHE A 57 -1.56 -27.02 11.80
N CYS A 58 -2.61 -26.44 11.20
CA CYS A 58 -3.98 -26.75 11.58
C CYS A 58 -4.34 -28.21 11.30
N ARG A 59 -3.89 -28.78 10.19
CA ARG A 59 -4.06 -30.22 9.89
C ARG A 59 -3.28 -31.09 10.88
N LYS A 60 -2.01 -30.79 11.12
CA LYS A 60 -1.13 -31.57 12.02
C LYS A 60 -1.67 -31.62 13.45
N TYR A 61 -2.17 -30.50 13.96
CA TYR A 61 -2.66 -30.38 15.33
C TYR A 61 -4.19 -30.43 15.45
N ARG A 62 -4.91 -30.79 14.38
CA ARG A 62 -6.38 -30.91 14.33
C ARG A 62 -7.10 -29.66 14.88
N LEU A 63 -6.63 -28.48 14.49
CA LEU A 63 -7.22 -27.21 14.87
C LEU A 63 -8.43 -26.88 13.97
N ASP A 64 -9.62 -27.09 14.50
CA ASP A 64 -10.86 -26.55 13.91
C ASP A 64 -11.04 -25.08 14.31
N CYS A 65 -10.50 -24.17 13.48
CA CYS A 65 -10.51 -22.72 13.72
C CYS A 65 -10.79 -21.90 12.44
N PRO A 66 -11.91 -22.14 11.74
CA PRO A 66 -12.17 -21.54 10.43
C PRO A 66 -12.23 -20.00 10.44
N LEU A 67 -12.71 -19.39 11.53
CA LEU A 67 -12.80 -17.93 11.62
C LEU A 67 -11.42 -17.30 11.81
N ALA A 68 -10.59 -17.90 12.67
CA ALA A 68 -9.20 -17.47 12.83
C ALA A 68 -8.41 -17.62 11.53
N MET A 69 -8.66 -18.69 10.75
CA MET A 69 -7.99 -18.90 9.47
C MET A 69 -8.33 -17.80 8.47
N GLU A 70 -9.61 -17.47 8.30
CA GLU A 70 -10.01 -16.35 7.44
C GLU A 70 -9.39 -15.04 7.93
N ARG A 71 -9.33 -14.84 9.25
CA ARG A 71 -8.71 -13.66 9.85
C ARG A 71 -7.21 -13.55 9.62
N ILE A 72 -6.50 -14.66 9.71
CA ILE A 72 -5.07 -14.76 9.46
C ILE A 72 -4.76 -14.52 7.99
N LYS A 73 -5.60 -15.04 7.07
CA LYS A 73 -5.47 -14.79 5.62
C LYS A 73 -5.68 -13.31 5.28
N GLU A 74 -6.66 -12.66 5.90
CA GLU A 74 -6.93 -11.23 5.71
C GLU A 74 -5.91 -10.32 6.41
N ASP A 75 -5.28 -10.78 7.49
CA ASP A 75 -4.20 -10.11 8.22
C ASP A 75 -4.54 -8.71 8.83
N ARG A 76 -5.81 -8.33 8.97
CA ARG A 76 -6.20 -6.97 9.44
C ARG A 76 -7.66 -6.81 9.85
N PRO A 77 -8.03 -6.23 11.03
CA PRO A 77 -9.41 -6.02 11.54
C PRO A 77 -10.62 -6.36 10.64
N ILE A 78 -11.64 -7.19 10.98
CA ILE A 78 -12.87 -7.15 10.14
C ILE A 78 -13.54 -5.76 10.18
N THR A 79 -13.34 -5.05 11.27
CA THR A 79 -13.71 -3.66 11.52
C THR A 79 -12.88 -2.65 10.72
N ILE A 80 -11.69 -3.04 10.27
CA ILE A 80 -10.82 -2.23 9.42
C ILE A 80 -11.19 -2.55 7.99
N LYS A 81 -11.96 -1.64 7.38
CA LYS A 81 -12.34 -1.76 5.96
C LYS A 81 -11.09 -1.79 5.09
N ASP A 82 -11.19 -2.54 4.00
CA ASP A 82 -10.15 -2.63 3.00
C ASP A 82 -9.84 -1.24 2.43
N ASP A 83 -8.57 -0.83 2.49
CA ASP A 83 -8.10 0.38 1.81
C ASP A 83 -8.21 0.24 0.28
N LYS A 84 -8.64 -0.90 -0.27
CA LYS A 84 -8.89 -1.10 -1.71
C LYS A 84 -9.72 0.01 -2.38
N GLY A 85 -10.72 0.57 -1.69
CA GLY A 85 -11.49 1.69 -2.24
C GLY A 85 -10.65 2.96 -2.38
N ASN A 86 -9.80 3.23 -1.40
CA ASN A 86 -8.82 4.32 -1.41
C ASN A 86 -7.70 4.03 -2.43
N LEU A 87 -7.27 2.78 -2.54
CA LEU A 87 -6.26 2.30 -3.47
C LEU A 87 -6.69 2.49 -4.93
N ASN A 88 -7.88 2.02 -5.30
CA ASN A 88 -8.41 2.15 -6.65
C ASN A 88 -8.56 3.62 -7.06
N ARG A 89 -8.98 4.46 -6.10
CA ARG A 89 -9.05 5.91 -6.28
C ARG A 89 -7.65 6.52 -6.49
N CYS A 90 -6.69 6.20 -5.62
CA CYS A 90 -5.30 6.65 -5.76
C CYS A 90 -4.70 6.20 -7.10
N ILE A 91 -4.96 4.98 -7.56
CA ILE A 91 -4.49 4.49 -8.86
C ILE A 91 -5.06 5.35 -9.99
N ALA A 92 -6.38 5.57 -10.00
CA ALA A 92 -7.03 6.39 -11.02
C ALA A 92 -6.49 7.82 -11.03
N ASP A 93 -6.35 8.43 -9.85
CA ASP A 93 -5.83 9.79 -9.69
C ASP A 93 -4.36 9.88 -10.16
N ILE A 94 -3.49 8.92 -9.79
CA ILE A 94 -2.08 8.87 -10.23
C ILE A 94 -1.98 8.75 -11.75
N VAL A 95 -2.73 7.82 -12.37
CA VAL A 95 -2.72 7.64 -13.83
C VAL A 95 -3.20 8.91 -14.53
N SER A 96 -4.28 9.51 -14.05
CA SER A 96 -4.82 10.76 -14.60
C SER A 96 -3.82 11.91 -14.49
N LEU A 97 -3.14 12.06 -13.36
CA LEU A 97 -2.16 13.12 -13.13
C LEU A 97 -0.90 12.94 -13.97
N PHE A 98 -0.40 11.70 -14.14
CA PHE A 98 0.70 11.44 -15.08
C PHE A 98 0.35 11.88 -16.50
N ILE A 99 -0.83 11.51 -17.00
CA ILE A 99 -1.30 11.91 -18.33
C ILE A 99 -1.43 13.43 -18.42
N THR A 100 -2.06 14.05 -17.41
CA THR A 100 -2.28 15.51 -17.36
C THR A 100 -0.97 16.29 -17.43
N VAL A 101 0.03 15.94 -16.61
CA VAL A 101 1.33 16.62 -16.62
C VAL A 101 2.06 16.40 -17.95
N MET A 102 2.07 15.17 -18.48
CA MET A 102 2.69 14.90 -19.78
C MET A 102 2.01 15.65 -20.92
N ASP A 103 0.68 15.75 -20.91
CA ASP A 103 -0.06 16.46 -21.96
C ASP A 103 0.13 17.97 -21.87
N LYS A 104 0.21 18.55 -20.65
CA LYS A 104 0.61 19.96 -20.49
C LYS A 104 1.96 20.23 -21.15
N LEU A 105 2.97 19.41 -20.86
CA LEU A 105 4.30 19.54 -21.46
C LEU A 105 4.28 19.41 -22.99
N ARG A 106 3.46 18.50 -23.55
CA ARG A 106 3.28 18.33 -25.00
C ARG A 106 2.56 19.49 -25.67
N LEU A 107 1.71 20.20 -24.93
CA LEU A 107 1.02 21.41 -25.35
C LEU A 107 1.88 22.68 -25.18
N GLU A 108 3.17 22.51 -24.88
CA GLU A 108 4.13 23.59 -24.66
C GLU A 108 3.80 24.49 -23.45
N ILE A 109 3.05 23.96 -22.48
CA ILE A 109 2.87 24.57 -21.16
C ILE A 109 4.15 24.33 -20.36
N ARG A 110 4.87 25.39 -20.02
CA ARG A 110 6.25 25.33 -19.50
C ARG A 110 6.47 26.10 -18.20
N ALA A 111 5.56 27.00 -17.85
CA ALA A 111 5.68 27.82 -16.66
C ALA A 111 5.63 26.96 -15.39
N MET A 112 6.49 27.29 -14.42
CA MET A 112 6.59 26.58 -13.15
C MET A 112 5.23 26.48 -12.45
N ASP A 113 4.49 27.60 -12.35
CA ASP A 113 3.21 27.65 -11.66
C ASP A 113 2.08 26.88 -12.36
N GLU A 114 2.22 26.56 -13.65
CA GLU A 114 1.27 25.76 -14.40
C GLU A 114 1.53 24.25 -14.33
N ILE A 115 2.78 23.83 -14.08
CA ILE A 115 3.19 22.42 -14.04
C ILE A 115 3.36 21.90 -12.61
N GLN A 116 3.94 22.71 -11.71
CA GLN A 116 4.31 22.33 -10.36
C GLN A 116 3.12 21.85 -9.50
N PRO A 117 1.90 22.46 -9.56
CA PRO A 117 0.78 22.03 -8.73
C PRO A 117 0.33 20.59 -9.02
N ASP A 118 0.18 20.21 -10.28
CA ASP A 118 -0.23 18.85 -10.67
C ASP A 118 0.85 17.82 -10.31
N LEU A 119 2.13 18.19 -10.48
CA LEU A 119 3.24 17.32 -10.10
C LEU A 119 3.33 17.11 -8.59
N ARG A 120 3.00 18.14 -7.80
CA ARG A 120 2.88 18.05 -6.34
C ARG A 120 1.73 17.13 -5.95
N GLU A 121 0.56 17.30 -6.56
CA GLU A 121 -0.60 16.45 -6.30
C GLU A 121 -0.32 14.99 -6.68
N LEU A 122 0.40 14.75 -7.79
CA LEU A 122 0.86 13.43 -8.18
C LEU A 122 1.73 12.80 -7.07
N MET A 123 2.74 13.51 -6.59
CA MET A 123 3.62 13.02 -5.53
C MET A 123 2.88 12.75 -4.22
N GLU A 124 1.99 13.64 -3.81
CA GLU A 124 1.18 13.47 -2.61
C GLU A 124 0.24 12.25 -2.73
N THR A 125 -0.35 12.05 -3.90
CA THR A 125 -1.22 10.88 -4.16
C THR A 125 -0.43 9.58 -4.14
N MET A 126 0.78 9.55 -4.72
CA MET A 126 1.70 8.42 -4.61
C MET A 126 2.14 8.13 -3.17
N ASN A 127 2.25 9.16 -2.33
CA ASN A 127 2.58 8.99 -0.91
C ASN A 127 1.41 8.48 -0.06
N ARG A 128 0.15 8.77 -0.45
CA ARG A 128 -1.04 8.19 0.19
C ARG A 128 -1.24 6.70 -0.12
N MET A 129 -0.58 6.20 -1.16
CA MET A 129 -0.66 4.81 -1.60
C MET A 129 0.22 3.92 -0.69
N SER A 130 -0.40 3.29 0.31
CA SER A 130 0.27 2.55 1.39
C SER A 130 1.05 1.32 0.96
N ASN A 131 0.71 0.73 -0.20
CA ASN A 131 1.40 -0.43 -0.76
C ASN A 131 2.58 -0.06 -1.68
N MET A 132 2.80 1.22 -1.98
CA MET A 132 3.89 1.66 -2.85
C MET A 132 5.20 1.76 -2.07
N PRO A 133 6.27 1.07 -2.48
CA PRO A 133 7.57 1.16 -1.81
C PRO A 133 8.07 2.62 -1.71
N PRO A 134 8.71 3.01 -0.60
CA PRO A 134 9.24 4.37 -0.44
C PRO A 134 10.37 4.69 -1.43
N ASP A 135 11.12 3.68 -1.85
CA ASP A 135 12.26 3.70 -2.78
C ASP A 135 11.86 3.33 -4.22
N SER A 136 10.60 3.56 -4.59
CA SER A 136 10.14 3.25 -5.95
C SER A 136 10.73 4.23 -6.97
N GLU A 137 11.23 3.68 -8.09
CA GLU A 137 11.74 4.45 -9.24
C GLU A 137 10.77 5.56 -9.69
N ALA A 138 9.46 5.29 -9.64
CA ALA A 138 8.44 6.26 -10.01
C ALA A 138 8.43 7.49 -9.09
N LYS A 139 8.54 7.29 -7.76
CA LYS A 139 8.60 8.38 -6.78
C LYS A 139 9.88 9.19 -6.93
N ASP A 140 11.01 8.53 -7.18
CA ASP A 140 12.31 9.21 -7.31
C ASP A 140 12.30 10.21 -8.46
N LYS A 141 11.78 9.81 -9.63
CA LYS A 141 11.70 10.66 -10.82
C LYS A 141 10.72 11.83 -10.64
N VAL A 142 9.55 11.58 -10.07
CA VAL A 142 8.58 12.65 -9.77
C VAL A 142 9.14 13.63 -8.74
N SER A 143 9.79 13.13 -7.69
CA SER A 143 10.42 13.94 -6.64
C SER A 143 11.57 14.80 -7.16
N LEU A 144 12.38 14.28 -8.09
CA LEU A 144 13.44 15.04 -8.77
C LEU A 144 12.87 16.29 -9.44
N TRP A 145 11.88 16.12 -10.32
CA TRP A 145 11.27 17.23 -11.05
C TRP A 145 10.49 18.18 -10.14
N LEU A 146 9.85 17.66 -9.09
CA LEU A 146 9.17 18.49 -8.09
C LEU A 146 10.17 19.38 -7.36
N THR A 147 11.36 18.87 -7.03
CA THR A 147 12.43 19.63 -6.39
C THR A 147 12.99 20.69 -7.33
N THR A 148 13.22 20.34 -8.61
CA THR A 148 13.68 21.28 -9.64
C THR A 148 12.70 22.44 -9.80
N LEU A 149 11.41 22.16 -10.02
CA LEU A 149 10.38 23.21 -10.17
C LEU A 149 10.21 24.04 -8.89
N SER A 150 10.28 23.44 -7.71
CA SER A 150 10.17 24.17 -6.44
C SER A 150 11.34 25.14 -6.17
N SER A 151 12.45 25.00 -6.91
CA SER A 151 13.59 25.92 -6.84
C SER A 151 13.49 27.12 -7.80
N MET A 152 12.48 27.12 -8.67
CA MET A 152 12.23 28.15 -9.67
C MET A 152 11.21 29.18 -9.17
N SER A 153 11.19 30.37 -9.77
CA SER A 153 10.12 31.35 -9.58
C SER A 153 8.86 30.91 -10.33
N ALA A 154 7.69 31.39 -9.91
CA ALA A 154 6.42 31.04 -10.54
C ALA A 154 6.39 31.28 -12.07
N SER A 155 7.01 32.39 -12.51
CA SER A 155 7.08 32.77 -13.93
C SER A 155 8.23 32.14 -14.73
N ASP A 156 9.10 31.36 -14.08
CA ASP A 156 10.21 30.73 -14.78
C ASP A 156 9.67 29.56 -15.62
N GLU A 157 10.22 29.38 -16.81
CA GLU A 157 9.81 28.34 -17.75
C GLU A 157 10.88 27.27 -17.94
N LEU A 158 10.44 26.03 -18.19
CA LEU A 158 11.32 24.96 -18.63
C LEU A 158 11.77 25.16 -20.09
N ASP A 159 13.07 24.96 -20.34
CA ASP A 159 13.61 24.95 -21.70
C ASP A 159 13.27 23.66 -22.48
N ASP A 160 13.50 23.66 -23.79
CA ASP A 160 13.17 22.51 -24.67
C ASP A 160 13.85 21.20 -24.23
N ASN A 161 15.08 21.28 -23.72
CA ASN A 161 15.81 20.09 -23.27
C ASN A 161 15.23 19.58 -21.95
N GLN A 162 14.90 20.49 -21.03
CA GLN A 162 14.25 20.15 -19.77
C GLN A 162 12.88 19.54 -20.00
N VAL A 163 12.05 20.09 -20.89
CA VAL A 163 10.74 19.51 -21.25
C VAL A 163 10.90 18.10 -21.80
N ARG A 164 11.85 17.90 -22.72
CA ARG A 164 12.10 16.58 -23.32
C ARG A 164 12.59 15.56 -22.30
N GLN A 165 13.46 15.96 -21.39
CA GLN A 165 13.95 15.10 -20.31
C GLN A 165 12.83 14.79 -19.30
N MET A 166 12.01 15.79 -18.94
CA MET A 166 10.88 15.62 -18.03
C MET A 166 9.85 14.65 -18.60
N LEU A 167 9.51 14.77 -19.89
CA LEU A 167 8.62 13.83 -20.56
C LEU A 167 9.16 12.39 -20.52
N PHE A 168 10.45 12.21 -20.83
CA PHE A 168 11.08 10.89 -20.78
C PHE A 168 11.05 10.30 -19.36
N ASP A 169 11.38 11.09 -18.35
CA ASP A 169 11.39 10.64 -16.96
C ASP A 169 9.98 10.32 -16.46
N LEU A 170 8.97 11.14 -16.80
CA LEU A 170 7.58 10.89 -16.43
C LEU A 170 7.01 9.65 -17.13
N GLU A 171 7.32 9.42 -18.41
CA GLU A 171 6.92 8.20 -19.11
C GLU A 171 7.58 6.97 -18.48
N SER A 172 8.85 7.08 -18.10
CA SER A 172 9.58 6.01 -17.43
C SER A 172 9.02 5.73 -16.03
N ALA A 173 8.69 6.77 -15.25
CA ALA A 173 8.05 6.67 -13.95
C ALA A 173 6.65 6.04 -14.04
N TYR A 174 5.85 6.46 -15.02
CA TYR A 174 4.54 5.88 -15.32
C TYR A 174 4.63 4.39 -15.67
N ASN A 175 5.61 4.02 -16.49
CA ASN A 175 5.87 2.62 -16.81
C ASN A 175 6.31 1.80 -15.59
N ALA A 176 7.15 2.36 -14.71
CA ALA A 176 7.52 1.74 -13.44
C ALA A 176 6.30 1.55 -12.52
N PHE A 177 5.42 2.55 -12.46
CA PHE A 177 4.17 2.47 -11.72
C PHE A 177 3.25 1.37 -12.27
N ASN A 178 3.07 1.27 -13.59
CA ASN A 178 2.28 0.20 -14.21
C ASN A 178 2.87 -1.19 -13.93
N ARG A 179 4.20 -1.35 -14.01
CA ARG A 179 4.86 -2.60 -13.63
C ARG A 179 4.56 -2.98 -12.18
N PHE A 180 4.63 -2.01 -11.26
CA PHE A 180 4.29 -2.20 -9.86
C PHE A 180 2.84 -2.69 -9.66
N LEU A 181 1.88 -2.10 -10.38
CA LEU A 181 0.47 -2.52 -10.32
C LEU A 181 0.24 -3.95 -10.85
N HIS A 182 1.03 -4.38 -11.83
CA HIS A 182 0.95 -5.74 -12.38
C HIS A 182 1.73 -6.79 -11.59
N SER A 183 2.68 -6.37 -10.74
CA SER A 183 3.44 -7.25 -9.85
C SER A 183 2.84 -7.42 -8.45
N SER A 184 1.85 -6.58 -8.10
CA SER A 184 1.15 -6.60 -6.81
C SER A 184 -0.10 -7.47 -6.86
#